data_AF-A0A534GIR7-F1
#
_entry.id   AF-A0A534GIR7-F1
#
_cell.length_a   1.000
_cell.length_b   1.000
_cell.length_c   1.000
_cell.angle_alpha   90.00
_cell.angle_beta   90.00
_cell.angle_gamma   90.00
#
_symmetry.space_group_name_H-M   'P 1'
#
loop_
_entity.id
_entity.type
_entity.pdbx_description
1 polymer ?
#
loop_
_entity_poly.entity_id
_entity_poly.type
_entity_poly.pdbx_seq_one_letter_code
_entity_poly.pdbx_strand_id
1 'polypeptide(L)'
;MKNGRAYEVNVRGRAKLSGMDWYADSRSLFISSPSATGTTLLRVDLQGHARPLWEERGVYQMWALSSPDNRRVVILSAKWDCNAWMAEDF
;
A
#
# COMPACT_ATOMS: atom_id res chain seq x y z
N MET A 1 1.36 -0.06 28.21
CA MET A 1 1.96 -1.41 28.05
C MET A 1 3.40 -1.33 28.55
N LYS A 2 3.83 -2.12 29.55
CA LYS A 2 5.15 -1.96 30.17
C LYS A 2 6.23 -2.96 29.69
N ASN A 3 5.87 -3.99 28.91
CA ASN A 3 6.80 -5.05 28.48
C ASN A 3 6.70 -5.40 26.97
N GLY A 4 6.45 -4.43 26.10
CA GLY A 4 6.36 -4.71 24.65
C GLY A 4 7.70 -5.11 24.06
N ARG A 5 7.75 -6.24 23.34
CA ARG A 5 8.90 -6.59 22.48
C ARG A 5 8.67 -6.01 21.08
N ALA A 6 9.67 -5.30 20.56
CA ALA A 6 9.69 -4.84 19.19
C ALA A 6 10.52 -5.81 18.32
N TYR A 7 10.10 -5.98 17.08
CA TYR A 7 10.82 -6.73 16.06
C TYR A 7 10.93 -5.87 14.82
N GLU A 8 12.10 -5.89 14.19
CA GLU A 8 12.33 -5.20 12.93
C GLU A 8 12.18 -6.20 11.78
N VAL A 9 11.43 -5.79 10.75
CA VAL A 9 11.22 -6.57 9.53
C VAL A 9 11.67 -5.71 8.35
N ASN A 10 12.72 -6.15 7.67
CA ASN A 10 13.18 -5.49 6.45
C ASN A 10 12.34 -5.95 5.26
N VAL A 11 11.58 -5.04 4.66
CA VAL A 11 10.78 -5.34 3.46
C VAL A 11 11.69 -5.37 2.24
N ARG A 12 11.96 -6.58 1.74
CA ARG A 12 13.02 -6.79 0.74
C ARG A 12 12.71 -6.09 -0.58
N GLY A 13 13.70 -5.38 -1.13
CA GLY A 13 13.63 -4.80 -2.47
C GLY A 13 12.62 -3.65 -2.61
N ARG A 14 12.31 -2.92 -1.53
CA ARG A 14 11.43 -1.74 -1.54
C ARG A 14 12.12 -0.55 -0.87
N ALA A 15 12.03 0.61 -1.51
CA ALA A 15 12.71 1.82 -1.06
C ALA A 15 11.82 2.76 -0.23
N LYS A 16 10.50 2.72 -0.45
CA LYS A 16 9.52 3.56 0.24
C LYS A 16 8.29 2.74 0.62
N LEU A 17 7.86 2.93 1.86
CA LEU A 17 6.68 2.29 2.44
C LEU A 17 5.81 3.38 3.06
N SER A 18 4.50 3.27 2.90
CA SER A 18 3.51 4.19 3.46
C SER A 18 2.19 3.46 3.63
N GLY A 19 1.40 3.80 4.65
CA GLY A 19 0.13 3.10 4.89
C GLY A 19 0.37 1.64 5.29
N MET A 20 -0.24 1.20 6.38
CA MET A 20 -0.07 -0.15 6.87
C MET A 20 -1.31 -0.59 7.62
N ASP A 21 -1.74 -1.81 7.33
CA ASP A 21 -2.79 -2.47 8.09
C ASP A 21 -2.56 -3.98 8.13
N TRP A 22 -3.23 -4.64 9.07
CA TRP A 22 -3.18 -6.09 9.17
C TRP A 22 -3.96 -6.76 8.04
N TYR A 23 -3.35 -7.80 7.50
CA TYR A 23 -4.09 -8.80 6.76
C TYR A 23 -4.90 -9.66 7.74
N ALA A 24 -6.05 -10.18 7.33
CA ALA A 24 -6.92 -10.96 8.23
C ALA A 24 -6.29 -12.29 8.72
N ASP A 25 -5.17 -12.74 8.13
CA ASP A 25 -4.42 -13.90 8.62
C ASP A 25 -3.61 -13.63 9.89
N SER A 26 -3.51 -12.37 10.34
CA SER A 26 -2.68 -11.93 11.48
C SER A 26 -1.19 -12.32 11.37
N ARG A 27 -0.73 -12.63 10.16
CA ARG A 27 0.65 -13.07 9.84
C ARG A 27 1.26 -12.28 8.70
N SER A 28 0.47 -11.44 8.06
CA SER A 28 0.89 -10.54 7.00
C SER A 28 0.30 -9.15 7.23
N LEU A 29 0.94 -8.16 6.61
CA LEU A 29 0.49 -6.77 6.56
C LEU A 29 0.16 -6.41 5.12
N PHE A 30 -0.87 -5.59 4.94
CA PHE A 30 -0.95 -4.72 3.76
C PHE A 30 0.00 -3.55 3.97
N ILE A 31 0.87 -3.30 3.00
CA ILE A 31 1.76 -2.13 3.01
C ILE A 31 1.74 -1.51 1.63
N SER A 32 1.52 -0.20 1.55
CA SER A 32 1.62 0.50 0.26
C SER A 32 3.06 0.91 0.01
N SER A 33 3.50 0.80 -1.24
CA SER A 33 4.85 1.17 -1.68
C SER A 33 4.75 2.18 -2.82
N PRO A 34 4.87 3.48 -2.51
CA PRO A 34 4.87 4.53 -3.51
C PRO A 34 6.14 4.51 -4.35
N SER A 35 6.00 4.84 -5.62
CA SER A 35 7.05 5.06 -6.60
C SER A 35 6.87 6.41 -7.30
N ALA A 36 7.74 6.74 -8.24
CA ALA A 36 7.60 7.96 -9.03
C ALA A 36 6.38 7.94 -9.97
N THR A 37 5.86 6.75 -10.33
CA THR A 37 4.80 6.59 -11.35
C THR A 37 3.46 6.15 -10.78
N GLY A 38 3.40 5.79 -9.49
CA GLY A 38 2.21 5.26 -8.85
C GLY A 38 2.53 4.51 -7.56
N THR A 39 1.54 3.78 -7.05
CA THR A 39 1.66 3.05 -5.78
C THR A 39 1.27 1.58 -5.97
N THR A 40 2.08 0.69 -5.39
CA THR A 40 1.79 -0.75 -5.33
C THR A 40 1.33 -1.13 -3.92
N LEU A 41 0.20 -1.81 -3.80
CA LEU A 41 -0.21 -2.50 -2.58
C LEU A 41 0.53 -3.82 -2.48
N LEU A 42 1.21 -4.04 -1.36
CA LEU A 42 1.94 -5.27 -1.05
C LEU A 42 1.23 -6.04 0.06
N ARG A 43 1.26 -7.37 -0.03
CA ARG A 43 1.17 -8.25 1.13
C ARG A 43 2.58 -8.59 1.59
N VAL A 44 2.91 -8.26 2.83
CA VAL A 44 4.23 -8.49 3.40
C VAL A 44 4.09 -9.41 4.61
N ASP A 45 4.79 -10.54 4.60
CA ASP A 45 4.84 -11.43 5.76
C ASP A 45 5.78 -10.90 6.86
N LEU A 46 5.72 -11.49 8.05
CA LEU A 46 6.59 -11.12 9.17
C LEU A 46 8.07 -11.50 8.97
N GLN A 47 8.44 -12.12 7.84
CA GLN A 47 9.82 -12.39 7.44
C GLN A 47 10.33 -11.38 6.39
N GLY A 48 9.48 -10.42 5.99
CA GLY A 48 9.81 -9.36 5.06
C GLY A 48 9.65 -9.74 3.58
N HIS A 49 9.03 -10.89 3.27
CA HIS A 49 8.71 -11.24 1.90
C HIS A 49 7.50 -10.44 1.43
N ALA A 50 7.74 -9.57 0.45
CA ALA A 50 6.70 -8.75 -0.17
C ALA A 50 6.16 -9.40 -1.46
N ARG A 51 4.84 -9.48 -1.58
CA ARG A 51 4.13 -9.87 -2.80
C ARG A 51 3.22 -8.74 -3.26
N PRO A 52 3.33 -8.25 -4.51
CA PRO A 52 2.38 -7.26 -5.03
C PRO A 52 0.98 -7.88 -5.14
N LEU A 53 -0.03 -7.12 -4.74
CA LEU A 53 -1.44 -7.49 -4.86
C LEU A 53 -2.19 -6.61 -5.85
N TRP A 54 -1.86 -5.33 -5.87
CA TRP A 54 -2.50 -4.33 -6.72
C TRP A 54 -1.51 -3.23 -7.03
N GLU A 55 -1.58 -2.64 -8.22
CA GLU A 55 -0.76 -1.50 -8.60
C GLU A 55 -1.64 -0.49 -9.34
N GLU A 56 -1.49 0.78 -8.97
CA GLU A 56 -2.24 1.85 -9.61
C GLU A 56 -1.31 3.04 -9.92
N ARG A 57 -1.33 3.47 -11.18
CA ARG A 57 -0.54 4.61 -11.67
C ARG A 57 -1.14 5.94 -11.21
N GLY A 58 -0.29 6.93 -10.95
CA GLY A 58 -0.71 8.28 -10.53
C GLY A 58 -1.28 8.37 -9.11
N VAL A 59 -1.43 7.25 -8.41
CA VAL A 59 -1.87 7.21 -7.02
C VAL A 59 -0.72 7.58 -6.09
N TYR A 60 -0.96 8.58 -5.24
CA TYR A 60 0.00 9.03 -4.22
C TYR A 60 -0.28 8.45 -2.83
N GLN A 61 -1.50 7.94 -2.60
CA GLN A 61 -1.88 7.31 -1.34
C GLN A 61 -2.72 6.07 -1.62
N MET A 62 -2.39 4.97 -0.96
CA MET A 62 -3.14 3.73 -1.04
C MET A 62 -3.24 3.09 0.36
N TRP A 63 -4.38 2.48 0.66
CA TRP A 63 -4.63 1.71 1.90
C TRP A 63 -5.50 0.50 1.56
N ALA A 64 -5.36 -0.60 2.31
CA ALA A 64 -6.26 -1.74 2.20
C ALA A 64 -6.72 -2.27 3.55
N LEU A 65 -7.97 -2.74 3.59
CA LEU A 65 -8.61 -3.34 4.76
C LEU A 65 -9.22 -4.69 4.40
N SER A 66 -8.93 -5.71 5.19
CA SER A 66 -9.59 -7.01 5.05
C SER A 66 -10.97 -6.99 5.73
N SER A 67 -11.96 -7.64 5.13
CA SER A 67 -13.18 -7.98 5.85
C SER A 67 -12.88 -9.00 6.96
N PRO A 68 -13.65 -9.03 8.06
CA PRO A 68 -13.41 -9.97 9.15
C PRO A 68 -13.44 -11.46 8.74
N ASP A 69 -14.22 -11.80 7.71
CA ASP A 69 -14.31 -13.14 7.13
C ASP A 69 -13.16 -13.48 6.14
N ASN A 70 -12.25 -12.53 5.91
CA ASN A 70 -11.14 -12.61 4.94
C ASN A 70 -11.57 -12.92 3.49
N ARG A 71 -12.82 -12.64 3.13
CA ARG A 71 -13.33 -12.90 1.78
C ARG A 71 -13.29 -11.69 0.86
N ARG A 72 -13.15 -10.49 1.44
CA ARG A 72 -13.17 -9.23 0.72
C ARG A 72 -12.05 -8.34 1.22
N VAL A 73 -11.53 -7.52 0.32
CA VAL A 73 -10.59 -6.45 0.64
C VAL A 73 -11.15 -5.18 0.04
N VAL A 74 -11.21 -4.12 0.83
CA VAL A 74 -11.44 -2.77 0.31
C VAL A 74 -10.08 -2.14 0.09
N ILE A 75 -9.85 -1.60 -1.10
CA ILE A 75 -8.67 -0.81 -1.44
C ILE A 75 -9.13 0.64 -1.60
N LEU A 76 -8.53 1.53 -0.82
CA LEU A 76 -8.67 2.97 -0.98
C LEU A 76 -7.45 3.47 -1.75
N SER A 77 -7.68 4.22 -2.82
CA SER A 77 -6.63 4.93 -3.55
C SER A 77 -7.01 6.41 -3.71
N ALA A 78 -6.01 7.28 -3.65
CA ALA A 78 -6.15 8.69 -3.94
C ALA A 78 -5.10 9.13 -4.95
N LYS A 79 -5.56 9.88 -5.96
CA LYS A 79 -4.75 10.45 -7.03
C LYS A 79 -5.13 11.91 -7.24
N TRP A 80 -4.21 12.69 -7.76
CA TRP A 80 -4.51 14.01 -8.28
C TRP A 80 -4.71 13.89 -9.78
N ASP A 81 -5.86 14.34 -10.27
CA ASP A 81 -6.07 14.53 -11.69
C ASP A 81 -5.69 15.98 -12.02
N CYS A 82 -4.47 16.18 -12.50
CA CYS A 82 -3.97 17.48 -12.95
C CYS A 82 -3.91 17.49 -14.47
N ASN A 83 -5.02 17.85 -15.11
CA ASN A 83 -5.09 17.98 -16.55
C ASN A 83 -4.83 19.44 -16.94
N ALA A 84 -3.95 19.65 -17.90
CA ALA A 84 -3.77 20.92 -18.56
C ALA A 84 -4.11 20.74 -20.03
N TRP A 85 -4.88 21.66 -20.59
CA TRP A 85 -5.19 21.71 -22.01
C TRP A 85 -4.64 23.00 -22.58
N MET A 86 -4.00 22.90 -23.73
CA MET A 86 -3.73 24.08 -24.54
C MET A 86 -5.05 24.46 -25.19
N ALA A 87 -5.46 25.69 -25.00
CA ALA A 87 -6.51 26.26 -25.80
C ALA A 87 -5.82 26.91 -27.02
N GLU A 88 -6.42 26.77 -28.19
CA GLU A 88 -6.11 27.53 -29.40
C GLU A 88 -7.38 28.25 -29.89
N ASP A 89 -7.25 29.34 -30.66
CA ASP A 89 -8.34 30.06 -31.34
C ASP A 89 -9.50 30.63 -30.46
N PHE A 90 -9.19 31.45 -29.45
CA PHE A 90 -10.15 32.30 -28.69
C PHE A 90 -9.89 33.79 -28.87
#